data_AF-A0A536NIY0-F1
#
_entry.id   AF-A0A536NIY0-F1
#
_cell.length_a   1.000
_cell.length_b   1.000
_cell.length_c   1.000
_cell.angle_alpha   90.00
_cell.angle_beta   90.00
_cell.angle_gamma   90.00
#
_symmetry.space_group_name_H-M   'P 1'
#
loop_
_entity.id
_entity.type
_entity.pdbx_description
1 polymer ?
#
loop_
_entity_poly.entity_id
_entity_poly.type
_entity_poly.pdbx_seq_one_letter_code
_entity_poly.pdbx_strand_id
1 'polypeptide(L)'
;MTIPLRTLLAGAALLAVLGGSADASLARATSTNTTTASFTGGSWVLYLHNRPTPPVGNTTAQFALAMDTTVPTAALLNNYDTDCDAVAGRLITRNTGLSSEATVCRYANWQTAAYGTARALNGTMTLRIYAAKSGAANPTLIAFLRDFNPSTSGYTDLGSSSIAITNLVQTQFTLTWSLNTSIPATHKLELKIVATGTTNVLLAYDTSAQQSRLVLLQIPAT
;
A
#
# COMPACT_ATOMS: atom_id res chain seq x y z
N MET A 1 -28.82 -32.17 -68.65
CA MET A 1 -28.02 -30.93 -68.74
C MET A 1 -27.25 -30.80 -67.44
N THR A 2 -25.92 -30.75 -67.52
CA THR A 2 -24.89 -30.53 -66.46
C THR A 2 -24.74 -31.53 -65.29
N ILE A 3 -23.47 -31.93 -65.07
CA ILE A 3 -22.82 -32.78 -64.05
C ILE A 3 -21.75 -31.87 -63.37
N PRO A 4 -21.17 -32.07 -62.16
CA PRO A 4 -21.62 -32.52 -60.83
C PRO A 4 -21.02 -31.62 -59.69
N LEU A 5 -20.98 -32.10 -58.43
CA LEU A 5 -19.77 -32.33 -57.58
C LEU A 5 -20.18 -32.25 -56.08
N ARG A 6 -20.37 -33.39 -55.37
CA ARG A 6 -19.40 -34.10 -54.48
C ARG A 6 -18.66 -33.14 -53.54
N THR A 7 -18.53 -33.27 -52.22
CA THR A 7 -18.36 -34.39 -51.25
C THR A 7 -18.31 -33.68 -49.87
N LEU A 8 -18.55 -34.22 -48.67
CA LEU A 8 -17.89 -35.31 -47.92
C LEU A 8 -18.58 -35.28 -46.53
N LEU A 9 -19.42 -36.25 -46.13
CA LEU A 9 -19.12 -37.50 -45.40
C LEU A 9 -18.24 -37.39 -44.14
N ALA A 10 -18.85 -37.72 -42.99
CA ALA A 10 -18.35 -38.41 -41.78
C ALA A 10 -18.99 -37.76 -40.54
N GLY A 11 -19.91 -38.36 -39.77
CA GLY A 11 -20.08 -39.78 -39.48
C GLY A 11 -19.23 -40.14 -38.26
N ALA A 12 -19.78 -40.05 -37.05
CA ALA A 12 -19.44 -40.92 -35.93
C ALA A 12 -20.47 -40.78 -34.81
N ALA A 13 -21.00 -41.93 -34.40
CA ALA A 13 -22.02 -42.11 -33.38
C ALA A 13 -21.40 -42.46 -32.01
N LEU A 14 -22.18 -42.18 -30.96
CA LEU A 14 -22.44 -43.03 -29.78
C LEU A 14 -21.25 -43.63 -29.00
N LEU A 15 -21.10 -43.26 -27.70
CA LEU A 15 -21.00 -44.21 -26.58
C LEU A 15 -21.06 -43.50 -25.21
N ALA A 16 -21.87 -44.04 -24.29
CA ALA A 16 -22.08 -43.54 -22.94
C ALA A 16 -20.98 -44.01 -21.96
N VAL A 17 -20.69 -43.20 -20.93
CA VAL A 17 -20.17 -43.69 -19.64
C VAL A 17 -20.82 -42.88 -18.50
N LEU A 18 -21.59 -43.58 -17.66
CA LEU A 18 -21.94 -43.16 -16.31
C LEU A 18 -20.74 -43.50 -15.41
N GLY A 19 -20.16 -42.48 -14.77
CA GLY A 19 -19.10 -42.65 -13.77
C GLY A 19 -19.05 -41.41 -12.89
N GLY A 20 -19.41 -41.56 -11.62
CA GLY A 20 -19.51 -40.46 -10.68
C GLY A 20 -18.17 -40.06 -10.07
N SER A 21 -18.01 -38.76 -9.86
CA SER A 21 -17.42 -38.13 -8.66
C SER A 21 -17.63 -36.62 -8.81
N ALA A 22 -17.89 -35.92 -7.71
CA ALA A 22 -18.28 -34.52 -7.70
C ALA A 22 -17.21 -33.62 -8.34
N ASP A 23 -17.46 -33.17 -9.57
CA ASP A 23 -16.69 -32.10 -10.20
C ASP A 23 -17.60 -30.88 -10.35
N ALA A 24 -17.17 -29.79 -9.70
CA ALA A 24 -17.77 -28.48 -9.84
C ALA A 24 -17.96 -28.18 -11.33
N SER A 25 -19.21 -27.98 -11.75
CA SER A 25 -19.49 -27.59 -13.13
C SER A 25 -18.86 -26.22 -13.38
N LEU A 26 -17.74 -26.20 -14.09
CA LEU A 26 -17.27 -24.99 -14.75
C LEU A 26 -18.35 -24.66 -15.79
N ALA A 27 -19.26 -23.74 -15.44
CA ALA A 27 -20.21 -23.21 -16.38
C ALA A 27 -19.41 -22.54 -17.51
N ARG A 28 -19.33 -23.21 -18.66
CA ARG A 28 -18.74 -22.65 -19.88
C ARG A 28 -19.66 -21.53 -20.36
N ALA A 29 -19.36 -20.30 -19.95
CA ALA A 29 -20.02 -19.12 -20.46
C ALA A 29 -19.72 -19.00 -21.96
N THR A 30 -20.70 -19.34 -22.81
CA THR A 30 -20.69 -18.95 -24.22
C THR A 30 -20.94 -17.44 -24.28
N SER A 31 -19.87 -16.67 -24.41
CA SER A 31 -19.93 -15.23 -24.67
C SER A 31 -19.87 -14.99 -26.19
N THR A 32 -20.94 -14.44 -26.75
CA THR A 32 -20.90 -13.76 -28.05
C THR A 32 -20.21 -12.42 -27.85
N ASN A 33 -18.93 -12.43 -28.17
CA ASN A 33 -17.93 -11.36 -28.20
C ASN A 33 -18.47 -9.90 -28.28
N THR A 34 -18.33 -9.14 -27.17
CA THR A 34 -17.97 -7.71 -27.19
C THR A 34 -17.30 -7.33 -25.87
N THR A 35 -16.03 -6.89 -25.99
CA THR A 35 -15.11 -6.37 -24.95
C THR A 35 -14.64 -7.34 -23.87
N THR A 36 -13.34 -7.65 -23.95
CA THR A 36 -12.51 -8.31 -22.94
C THR A 36 -12.61 -7.62 -21.57
N ALA A 37 -13.39 -8.19 -20.65
CA ALA A 37 -13.23 -7.94 -19.22
C ALA A 37 -11.92 -8.60 -18.77
N SER A 38 -10.81 -7.85 -18.85
CA SER A 38 -9.56 -8.25 -18.22
C SER A 38 -9.68 -8.04 -16.71
N PHE A 39 -10.05 -9.09 -15.98
CA PHE A 39 -9.92 -9.11 -14.53
C PHE A 39 -8.43 -9.19 -14.17
N THR A 40 -7.80 -8.05 -13.98
CA THR A 40 -6.47 -7.99 -13.36
C THR A 40 -6.57 -7.20 -12.07
N GLY A 41 -7.17 -7.83 -11.05
CA GLY A 41 -6.91 -7.39 -9.68
C GLY A 41 -5.40 -7.50 -9.45
N GLY A 42 -4.73 -6.37 -9.25
CA GLY A 42 -3.28 -6.29 -9.02
C GLY A 42 -2.97 -5.92 -7.59
N SER A 43 -1.84 -6.39 -7.06
CA SER A 43 -1.28 -5.87 -5.82
C SER A 43 -0.26 -4.80 -6.15
N TRP A 44 -0.46 -3.60 -5.60
CA TRP A 44 0.49 -2.50 -5.71
C TRP A 44 1.15 -2.26 -4.37
N VAL A 45 2.48 -2.39 -4.32
CA VAL A 45 3.27 -2.28 -3.09
C VAL A 45 4.17 -1.05 -3.15
N LEU A 46 4.17 -0.24 -2.09
CA LEU A 46 5.07 0.91 -1.91
C LEU A 46 5.81 0.77 -0.58
N TYR A 47 7.13 0.61 -0.62
CA TYR A 47 7.98 0.58 0.56
C TYR A 47 8.26 2.00 1.04
N LEU A 48 8.31 2.17 2.36
CA LEU A 48 8.66 3.44 2.99
C LEU A 48 10.17 3.55 3.09
N HIS A 49 10.75 4.62 2.54
CA HIS A 49 12.20 4.83 2.52
C HIS A 49 12.64 5.94 3.47
N ASN A 50 13.89 5.87 3.92
CA ASN A 50 14.62 7.02 4.44
C ASN A 50 15.46 7.64 3.30
N ARG A 51 16.08 8.80 3.53
CA ARG A 51 17.01 9.39 2.56
C ARG A 51 18.41 9.60 3.16
N PRO A 52 19.46 8.99 2.59
CA PRO A 52 19.47 8.16 1.38
C PRO A 52 18.80 6.79 1.56
N THR A 53 18.40 6.16 0.43
CA THR A 53 17.96 4.76 0.36
C THR A 53 18.87 3.97 -0.61
N PRO A 54 19.45 2.82 -0.23
CA PRO A 54 19.38 2.23 1.11
C PRO A 54 20.09 3.12 2.16
N PRO A 55 19.63 3.14 3.42
CA PRO A 55 20.26 3.95 4.46
C PRO A 55 21.66 3.45 4.81
N VAL A 56 22.63 4.37 4.85
CA VAL A 56 24.05 4.08 5.14
C VAL A 56 24.52 4.58 6.51
N GLY A 57 23.67 5.30 7.23
CA GLY A 57 23.98 5.82 8.56
C GLY A 57 22.82 6.59 9.16
N ASN A 58 23.08 7.24 10.29
CA ASN A 58 22.09 8.07 10.96
C ASN A 58 21.79 9.34 10.16
N THR A 59 20.57 9.85 10.30
CA THR A 59 20.12 11.11 9.69
C THR A 59 19.39 11.98 10.71
N THR A 60 19.34 13.29 10.47
CA THR A 60 18.31 14.12 11.11
C THR A 60 16.94 13.73 10.56
N ALA A 61 15.90 14.16 11.26
CA ALA A 61 14.53 13.97 10.86
C ALA A 61 14.28 14.71 9.54
N GLN A 62 13.57 14.04 8.64
CA GLN A 62 13.28 14.51 7.29
C GLN A 62 11.77 14.55 7.03
N PHE A 63 11.39 15.35 6.04
CA PHE A 63 10.03 15.45 5.49
C PHE A 63 9.97 14.90 4.07
N ALA A 64 8.76 14.58 3.63
CA ALA A 64 8.43 14.18 2.27
C ALA A 64 9.39 13.10 1.75
N LEU A 65 9.57 12.05 2.57
CA LEU A 65 10.39 10.90 2.23
C LEU A 65 9.80 10.16 1.03
N ALA A 66 10.62 9.39 0.32
CA ALA A 66 10.14 8.64 -0.83
C ALA A 66 9.40 7.36 -0.39
N MET A 67 8.34 7.01 -1.13
CA MET A 67 7.83 5.64 -1.15
C MET A 67 7.63 5.16 -2.58
N ASP A 68 8.18 3.98 -2.89
CA ASP A 68 8.15 3.39 -4.23
C ASP A 68 8.26 1.86 -4.18
N THR A 69 8.44 1.22 -5.34
CA THR A 69 8.45 -0.25 -5.45
C THR A 69 9.79 -0.90 -5.11
N THR A 70 10.82 -0.11 -4.78
CA THR A 70 12.17 -0.59 -4.47
C THR A 70 12.15 -1.29 -3.13
N VAL A 71 12.61 -2.54 -3.09
CA VAL A 71 12.64 -3.32 -1.85
C VAL A 71 13.80 -2.83 -0.97
N PRO A 72 13.57 -2.50 0.31
CA PRO A 72 14.65 -2.10 1.21
C PRO A 72 15.70 -3.20 1.42
N THR A 73 16.98 -2.81 1.35
CA THR A 73 18.13 -3.74 1.43
C THR A 73 19.08 -3.47 2.59
N ALA A 74 18.93 -2.35 3.32
CA ALA A 74 19.82 -2.06 4.45
C ALA A 74 19.71 -3.15 5.54
N ALA A 75 20.86 -3.52 6.09
CA ALA A 75 20.95 -4.55 7.12
C ALA A 75 20.71 -4.03 8.54
N LEU A 76 21.02 -2.75 8.78
CA LEU A 76 20.93 -2.12 10.09
C LEU A 76 19.85 -1.05 10.10
N LEU A 77 19.09 -0.99 11.19
CA LEU A 77 18.20 0.12 11.48
C LEU A 77 19.03 1.24 12.11
N ASN A 78 19.22 2.34 11.38
CA ASN A 78 19.89 3.54 11.89
C ASN A 78 18.89 4.45 12.62
N ASN A 79 19.40 5.46 13.34
CA ASN A 79 18.59 6.57 13.85
C ASN A 79 18.27 7.53 12.70
N TYR A 80 16.98 7.71 12.37
CA TYR A 80 16.49 8.55 11.27
C TYR A 80 15.98 9.91 11.75
N ASP A 81 16.33 10.31 12.97
CA ASP A 81 15.97 11.55 13.63
C ASP A 81 16.89 11.93 14.80
N THR A 82 18.18 12.06 14.52
CA THR A 82 19.20 12.42 15.54
C THR A 82 18.95 13.77 16.25
N ASP A 83 18.10 14.61 15.70
CA ASP A 83 17.65 15.90 16.23
C ASP A 83 16.36 15.82 17.08
N CYS A 84 15.73 14.64 17.14
CA CYS A 84 14.55 14.36 17.96
C CYS A 84 14.89 13.45 19.14
N ASP A 85 15.67 12.37 18.91
CA ASP A 85 16.23 11.51 19.96
C ASP A 85 17.54 10.80 19.54
N ALA A 86 18.02 9.90 20.41
CA ALA A 86 19.25 9.13 20.21
C ALA A 86 18.99 7.63 19.91
N VAL A 87 17.77 7.24 19.50
CA VAL A 87 17.35 5.84 19.36
C VAL A 87 17.25 5.44 17.88
N ALA A 88 17.48 4.17 17.56
CA ALA A 88 17.30 3.67 16.19
C ALA A 88 15.81 3.70 15.76
N GLY A 89 15.57 4.06 14.49
CA GLY A 89 14.23 4.27 13.93
C GLY A 89 13.91 5.75 13.74
N ARG A 90 12.62 6.09 13.76
CA ARG A 90 12.10 7.46 13.67
C ARG A 90 11.11 7.72 14.80
N LEU A 91 11.42 8.62 15.70
CA LEU A 91 10.49 9.10 16.72
C LEU A 91 9.37 9.93 16.11
N ILE A 92 8.17 9.65 16.59
CA ILE A 92 7.00 10.52 16.52
C ILE A 92 6.65 10.90 17.95
N THR A 93 6.95 12.14 18.28
CA THR A 93 6.65 12.75 19.57
C THR A 93 5.15 12.80 19.78
N ARG A 94 4.71 12.41 20.97
CA ARG A 94 3.32 12.48 21.40
C ARG A 94 2.69 13.83 21.08
N ASN A 95 1.47 13.82 20.56
CA ASN A 95 0.80 15.04 20.16
C ASN A 95 -0.73 14.90 20.11
N THR A 96 -1.41 15.88 19.48
CA THR A 96 -2.87 15.94 19.35
C THR A 96 -3.45 14.91 18.39
N GLY A 97 -2.66 14.44 17.41
CA GLY A 97 -3.09 13.45 16.41
C GLY A 97 -3.77 14.02 15.19
N LEU A 98 -3.64 15.32 14.97
CA LEU A 98 -4.27 16.00 13.84
C LEU A 98 -3.44 15.82 12.56
N SER A 99 -4.11 15.85 11.40
CA SER A 99 -3.44 15.80 10.10
C SER A 99 -2.64 17.08 9.79
N SER A 100 -2.82 18.15 10.59
CA SER A 100 -2.18 19.47 10.42
C SER A 100 -0.80 19.60 11.07
N GLU A 101 -0.28 18.56 11.74
CA GLU A 101 1.01 18.64 12.43
C GLU A 101 2.17 19.01 11.49
N ALA A 102 3.00 19.98 11.87
CA ALA A 102 4.00 20.58 10.96
C ALA A 102 5.46 20.43 11.43
N THR A 103 5.71 19.97 12.65
CA THR A 103 7.08 19.83 13.17
C THR A 103 7.67 18.45 12.87
N VAL A 104 8.96 18.42 12.54
CA VAL A 104 9.68 17.23 12.03
C VAL A 104 9.71 16.05 13.01
N CYS A 105 9.68 16.33 14.32
CA CYS A 105 9.61 15.31 15.36
C CYS A 105 8.17 14.90 15.73
N ARG A 106 7.15 15.55 15.17
CA ARG A 106 5.72 15.33 15.51
C ARG A 106 4.98 14.52 14.44
N TYR A 107 5.57 14.38 13.25
CA TYR A 107 5.06 13.52 12.19
C TYR A 107 6.18 13.01 11.29
N ALA A 108 5.87 11.96 10.54
CA ALA A 108 6.64 11.53 9.38
C ALA A 108 5.69 11.41 8.19
N ASN A 109 6.18 11.71 7.00
CA ASN A 109 5.41 11.55 5.77
C ASN A 109 6.25 11.00 4.63
N TRP A 110 5.59 10.20 3.80
CA TRP A 110 6.13 9.60 2.60
C TRP A 110 5.25 9.93 1.41
N GLN A 111 5.88 10.22 0.28
CA GLN A 111 5.22 10.60 -0.96
C GLN A 111 5.71 9.72 -2.10
N THR A 112 4.81 9.39 -3.02
CA THR A 112 5.21 8.83 -4.31
C THR A 112 5.87 9.90 -5.18
N ALA A 113 6.47 9.47 -6.29
CA ALA A 113 6.64 10.36 -7.43
C ALA A 113 5.26 10.90 -7.90
N ALA A 114 5.26 12.05 -8.58
CA ALA A 114 4.05 12.55 -9.22
C ALA A 114 3.60 11.56 -10.31
N TYR A 115 2.31 11.26 -10.37
CA TYR A 115 1.84 10.31 -11.38
C TYR A 115 1.82 10.93 -12.77
N GLY A 116 2.27 10.18 -13.78
CA GLY A 116 2.16 10.62 -15.18
C GLY A 116 0.73 10.58 -15.73
N THR A 117 -0.15 9.77 -15.11
CA THR A 117 -1.58 9.63 -15.44
C THR A 117 -2.38 9.51 -14.15
N ALA A 118 -3.70 9.74 -14.20
CA ALA A 118 -4.54 9.58 -13.03
C ALA A 118 -4.46 8.14 -12.49
N ARG A 119 -4.21 7.99 -11.20
CA ARG A 119 -4.07 6.70 -10.53
C ARG A 119 -5.34 6.34 -9.78
N ALA A 120 -6.07 5.33 -10.27
CA ALA A 120 -7.19 4.77 -9.54
C ALA A 120 -6.71 4.07 -8.25
N LEU A 121 -7.41 4.38 -7.15
CA LEU A 121 -7.28 3.75 -5.84
C LEU A 121 -8.63 3.12 -5.51
N ASN A 122 -8.83 1.89 -5.98
CA ASN A 122 -10.04 1.11 -5.74
C ASN A 122 -9.68 -0.18 -5.00
N GLY A 123 -10.24 -0.37 -3.81
CA GLY A 123 -10.03 -1.53 -2.97
C GLY A 123 -9.45 -1.19 -1.60
N THR A 124 -8.85 -2.18 -0.95
CA THR A 124 -8.31 -2.01 0.40
C THR A 124 -6.84 -1.64 0.34
N MET A 125 -6.51 -0.44 0.82
CA MET A 125 -5.13 -0.06 1.11
C MET A 125 -4.76 -0.56 2.50
N THR A 126 -3.59 -1.18 2.63
CA THR A 126 -3.07 -1.74 3.88
C THR A 126 -1.69 -1.17 4.15
N LEU A 127 -1.51 -0.46 5.25
CA LEU A 127 -0.20 -0.10 5.79
C LEU A 127 0.28 -1.21 6.72
N ARG A 128 1.45 -1.77 6.42
CA ARG A 128 2.24 -2.57 7.36
C ARG A 128 3.37 -1.70 7.86
N ILE A 129 3.41 -1.43 9.16
CA ILE A 129 4.39 -0.53 9.76
C ILE A 129 5.01 -1.19 10.99
N TYR A 130 6.33 -1.17 11.10
CA TYR A 130 7.00 -1.55 12.33
C TYR A 130 7.01 -0.38 13.30
N ALA A 131 6.48 -0.60 14.50
CA ALA A 131 6.42 0.41 15.53
C ALA A 131 6.68 -0.17 16.94
N ALA A 132 7.10 0.71 17.84
CA ALA A 132 7.23 0.47 19.27
C ALA A 132 6.80 1.73 20.06
N LYS A 133 6.40 1.56 21.32
CA LYS A 133 6.19 2.68 22.24
C LYS A 133 7.46 2.97 23.03
N SER A 134 7.71 4.23 23.34
CA SER A 134 8.90 4.66 24.11
C SER A 134 8.71 4.63 25.63
N GLY A 135 7.58 4.13 26.14
CA GLY A 135 7.19 4.29 27.54
C GLY A 135 6.05 3.35 27.96
N ALA A 136 5.57 3.50 29.19
CA ALA A 136 4.62 2.55 29.79
C ALA A 136 3.21 2.62 29.18
N ALA A 137 2.70 3.82 28.91
CA ALA A 137 1.36 3.99 28.34
C ALA A 137 1.32 3.66 26.86
N ASN A 138 0.19 3.15 26.36
CA ASN A 138 0.03 2.81 24.95
C ASN A 138 -0.41 4.06 24.16
N PRO A 139 0.46 4.65 23.30
CA PRO A 139 0.03 5.73 22.43
C PRO A 139 -0.81 5.20 21.28
N THR A 140 -1.57 6.09 20.63
CA THR A 140 -2.28 5.76 19.38
C THR A 140 -1.49 6.30 18.20
N LEU A 141 -1.14 5.43 17.26
CA LEU A 141 -0.62 5.81 15.96
C LEU A 141 -1.79 6.10 15.03
N ILE A 142 -1.75 7.23 14.33
CA ILE A 142 -2.76 7.60 13.34
C ILE A 142 -2.05 7.81 12.00
N ALA A 143 -2.52 7.12 10.97
CA ALA A 143 -2.04 7.25 9.61
C ALA A 143 -3.14 7.90 8.74
N PHE A 144 -2.74 8.90 7.96
CA PHE A 144 -3.57 9.60 7.00
C PHE A 144 -3.08 9.29 5.59
N LEU A 145 -4.00 8.98 4.68
CA LEU A 145 -3.74 8.98 3.24
C LEU A 145 -4.25 10.28 2.65
N ARG A 146 -3.42 10.94 1.86
CA ARG A 146 -3.72 12.25 1.29
C ARG A 146 -3.34 12.30 -0.18
N ASP A 147 -4.16 12.97 -0.97
CA ASP A 147 -3.79 13.46 -2.30
C ASP A 147 -3.04 14.79 -2.13
N PHE A 148 -1.76 14.81 -2.51
CA PHE A 148 -0.95 16.02 -2.49
C PHE A 148 -0.81 16.59 -3.91
N ASN A 149 -1.25 17.84 -4.08
CA ASN A 149 -1.05 18.61 -5.29
C ASN A 149 0.23 19.48 -5.16
N PRO A 150 1.33 19.14 -5.86
CA PRO A 150 2.57 19.90 -5.77
C PRO A 150 2.47 21.32 -6.33
N SER A 151 1.54 21.59 -7.26
CA SER A 151 1.42 22.92 -7.89
C SER A 151 0.82 23.97 -6.96
N THR A 152 -0.03 23.56 -6.03
CA THR A 152 -0.68 24.43 -5.05
C THR A 152 -0.19 24.21 -3.62
N SER A 153 0.66 23.19 -3.41
CA SER A 153 1.00 22.67 -2.07
C SER A 153 -0.24 22.27 -1.25
N GLY A 154 -1.33 21.91 -1.92
CA GLY A 154 -2.60 21.54 -1.31
C GLY A 154 -2.70 20.05 -1.00
N TYR A 155 -3.42 19.72 0.08
CA TYR A 155 -3.71 18.35 0.49
C TYR A 155 -5.21 18.11 0.52
N THR A 156 -5.65 16.99 -0.04
CA THR A 156 -7.01 16.47 0.14
C THR A 156 -6.94 15.15 0.90
N ASP A 157 -7.64 15.05 2.03
CA ASP A 157 -7.66 13.82 2.82
C ASP A 157 -8.47 12.73 2.11
N LEU A 158 -7.89 11.54 1.98
CA LEU A 158 -8.52 10.34 1.40
C LEU A 158 -9.05 9.41 2.50
N GLY A 159 -8.58 9.59 3.74
CA GLY A 159 -9.03 8.86 4.92
C GLY A 159 -7.94 8.71 5.96
N SER A 160 -8.34 8.24 7.14
CA SER A 160 -7.43 7.93 8.25
C SER A 160 -7.72 6.55 8.84
N SER A 161 -6.69 5.98 9.47
CA SER A 161 -6.78 4.73 10.22
C SER A 161 -5.89 4.86 11.45
N SER A 162 -6.25 4.21 12.55
CA SER A 162 -5.51 4.31 13.81
C SER A 162 -5.36 2.98 14.53
N ILE A 163 -4.30 2.87 15.32
CA ILE A 163 -4.02 1.67 16.13
C ILE A 163 -3.26 2.04 17.40
N ALA A 164 -3.56 1.36 18.51
CA ALA A 164 -2.78 1.50 19.74
C ALA A 164 -1.46 0.74 19.64
N ILE A 165 -0.35 1.37 20.01
CA ILE A 165 0.97 0.74 20.05
C ILE A 165 1.22 0.20 21.45
N THR A 166 1.29 -1.12 21.56
CA THR A 166 1.34 -1.82 22.86
C THR A 166 2.72 -2.36 23.21
N ASN A 167 3.58 -2.54 22.21
CA ASN A 167 4.88 -3.22 22.36
C ASN A 167 6.02 -2.23 22.59
N LEU A 168 6.92 -2.57 23.52
CA LEU A 168 8.17 -1.82 23.78
C LEU A 168 9.26 -2.15 22.76
N VAL A 169 9.07 -3.20 21.96
CA VAL A 169 9.98 -3.63 20.90
C VAL A 169 9.33 -3.44 19.53
N GLN A 170 10.15 -3.19 18.50
CA GLN A 170 9.68 -2.97 17.14
C GLN A 170 8.93 -4.19 16.61
N THR A 171 7.64 -4.03 16.36
CA THR A 171 6.74 -5.09 15.86
C THR A 171 5.85 -4.56 14.76
N GLN A 172 5.39 -5.43 13.86
CA GLN A 172 4.54 -5.02 12.75
C GLN A 172 3.10 -4.80 13.21
N PHE A 173 2.56 -3.63 12.90
CA PHE A 173 1.15 -3.25 13.02
C PHE A 173 0.53 -3.10 11.63
N THR A 174 -0.79 -3.27 11.56
CA THR A 174 -1.56 -3.15 10.32
C THR A 174 -2.64 -2.09 10.47
N LEU A 175 -2.72 -1.18 9.50
CA LEU A 175 -3.78 -0.20 9.36
C LEU A 175 -4.40 -0.31 7.96
N THR A 176 -5.70 -0.08 7.83
CA THR A 176 -6.42 -0.29 6.58
C THR A 176 -7.37 0.85 6.23
N TRP A 177 -7.53 1.10 4.93
CA TRP A 177 -8.51 2.02 4.35
C TRP A 177 -9.27 1.32 3.23
N SER A 178 -10.57 1.61 3.12
CA SER A 178 -11.36 1.28 1.93
C SER A 178 -11.37 2.49 1.01
N LEU A 179 -10.83 2.34 -0.19
CA LEU A 179 -10.70 3.43 -1.16
C LEU A 179 -11.58 3.14 -2.38
N ASN A 180 -12.25 4.19 -2.86
CA ASN A 180 -12.92 4.22 -4.15
C ASN A 180 -12.76 5.64 -4.74
N THR A 181 -11.53 5.96 -5.13
CA THR A 181 -11.15 7.30 -5.58
C THR A 181 -10.01 7.23 -6.61
N SER A 182 -9.54 8.38 -7.08
CA SER A 182 -8.35 8.48 -7.93
C SER A 182 -7.47 9.65 -7.51
N ILE A 183 -6.15 9.48 -7.60
CA ILE A 183 -5.19 10.57 -7.55
C ILE A 183 -5.04 11.13 -8.98
N PRO A 184 -5.23 12.44 -9.21
CA PRO A 184 -5.02 13.04 -10.52
C PRO A 184 -3.60 12.85 -11.05
N ALA A 185 -3.41 13.00 -12.37
CA ALA A 185 -2.08 13.14 -12.93
C ALA A 185 -1.38 14.36 -12.29
N THR A 186 -0.05 14.35 -12.24
CA THR A 186 0.83 15.35 -11.59
C THR A 186 0.73 15.44 -10.06
N HIS A 187 -0.29 14.87 -9.45
CA HIS A 187 -0.41 14.75 -8.01
C HIS A 187 0.40 13.57 -7.47
N LYS A 188 0.57 13.53 -6.14
CA LYS A 188 1.27 12.47 -5.41
C LYS A 188 0.33 11.84 -4.39
N LEU A 189 0.44 10.53 -4.19
CA LEU A 189 -0.11 9.92 -2.99
C LEU A 189 0.85 10.24 -1.83
N GLU A 190 0.29 10.67 -0.70
CA GLU A 190 1.03 10.83 0.54
C GLU A 190 0.47 9.95 1.65
N LEU A 191 1.37 9.30 2.39
CA LEU A 191 1.12 8.74 3.71
C LEU A 191 1.69 9.71 4.76
N LYS A 192 0.88 10.14 5.70
CA LYS A 192 1.32 10.90 6.88
C LYS A 192 1.01 10.14 8.15
N ILE A 193 1.97 10.05 9.07
CA ILE A 193 1.84 9.36 10.35
C ILE A 193 2.08 10.35 11.50
N VAL A 194 1.19 10.31 12.49
CA VAL A 194 1.26 11.07 13.75
C VAL A 194 0.95 10.16 14.93
N ALA A 195 1.24 10.60 16.16
CA ALA A 195 0.93 9.86 17.38
C ALA A 195 0.17 10.70 18.40
N THR A 196 -0.72 10.07 19.17
CA THR A 196 -1.43 10.67 20.31
C THR A 196 -1.22 9.91 21.60
N GLY A 197 -1.58 10.58 22.70
CA GLY A 197 -1.47 10.05 24.06
C GLY A 197 -0.30 10.68 24.80
N THR A 198 0.24 9.96 25.78
CA THR A 198 1.27 10.47 26.70
C THR A 198 2.66 9.89 26.46
N THR A 199 2.79 8.99 25.48
CA THR A 199 4.03 8.27 25.13
C THR A 199 4.36 8.45 23.66
N ASN A 200 5.63 8.45 23.29
CA ASN A 200 6.04 8.61 21.90
C ASN A 200 5.99 7.26 21.16
N VAL A 201 5.96 7.31 19.83
CA VAL A 201 6.06 6.13 18.97
C VAL A 201 7.41 6.14 18.26
N LEU A 202 8.09 5.01 18.21
CA LEU A 202 9.27 4.78 17.39
C LEU A 202 8.88 3.96 16.17
N LEU A 203 9.14 4.45 14.97
CA LEU A 203 8.90 3.75 13.71
C LEU A 203 10.18 3.10 13.20
N ALA A 204 10.06 1.92 12.60
CA ALA A 204 11.14 1.29 11.84
C ALA A 204 10.72 1.03 10.40
N TYR A 205 11.59 1.33 9.45
CA TYR A 205 11.35 1.20 8.01
C TYR A 205 12.69 1.17 7.26
N ASP A 206 12.63 0.96 5.94
CA ASP A 206 13.78 0.98 5.02
C ASP A 206 14.96 0.05 5.36
N THR A 207 14.67 -1.10 5.96
CA THR A 207 15.63 -2.20 6.15
C THR A 207 15.05 -3.52 5.65
N SER A 208 15.93 -4.49 5.39
CA SER A 208 15.53 -5.85 5.01
C SER A 208 14.68 -6.55 6.08
N ALA A 209 14.86 -6.22 7.37
CA ALA A 209 14.08 -6.76 8.47
C ALA A 209 12.78 -5.97 8.75
N GLN A 210 12.78 -4.66 8.55
CA GLN A 210 11.65 -3.76 8.78
C GLN A 210 11.17 -3.12 7.48
N GLN A 211 10.57 -3.95 6.62
CA GLN A 211 9.99 -3.51 5.35
C GLN A 211 8.58 -2.93 5.52
N SER A 212 8.49 -1.79 6.19
CA SER A 212 7.25 -1.03 6.30
C SER A 212 6.79 -0.54 4.92
N ARG A 213 5.51 -0.73 4.61
CA ARG A 213 4.98 -0.56 3.24
C ARG A 213 3.47 -0.37 3.19
N LEU A 214 3.01 0.30 2.14
CA LEU A 214 1.62 0.28 1.69
C LEU A 214 1.39 -0.86 0.69
N VAL A 215 0.22 -1.49 0.76
CA VAL A 215 -0.25 -2.50 -0.18
C VAL A 215 -1.69 -2.18 -0.57
N LEU A 216 -1.94 -1.89 -1.83
CA LEU A 216 -3.30 -1.82 -2.37
C LEU A 216 -3.63 -3.15 -3.03
N LEU A 217 -4.67 -3.82 -2.52
CA LEU A 217 -5.33 -4.92 -3.22
C LEU A 217 -6.38 -4.30 -4.14
N GLN A 218 -6.04 -4.16 -5.42
CA GLN A 218 -6.88 -3.43 -6.36
C GLN A 218 -8.07 -4.29 -6.80
N ILE A 219 -9.27 -3.75 -6.62
CA ILE A 219 -10.50 -4.35 -7.14
C ILE A 219 -10.76 -3.73 -8.52
N PRO A 220 -11.23 -4.50 -9.52
CA PRO A 220 -11.63 -3.94 -10.81
C PRO A 220 -12.64 -2.79 -10.62
N ALA A 221 -12.50 -1.73 -11.42
CA ALA A 221 -13.56 -0.73 -11.51
C ALA A 221 -14.80 -1.40 -12.11
N THR A 222 -15.93 -1.29 -11.42
CA THR A 222 -17.25 -1.70 -11.91
C THR A 222 -17.80 -0.69 -12.89
#